data_AF-A0A2H0WSI5-F1
#
_entry.id   AF-A0A2H0WSI5-F1
#
_cell.length_a   1.000
_cell.length_b   1.000
_cell.length_c   1.000
_cell.angle_alpha   90.00
_cell.angle_beta   90.00
_cell.angle_gamma   90.00
#
_symmetry.space_group_name_H-M   'P 1'
#
loop_
_entity.id
_entity.type
_entity.pdbx_description
1 polymer ?
#
loop_
_entity_poly.entity_id
_entity_poly.type
_entity_poly.pdbx_seq_one_letter_code
_entity_poly.pdbx_strand_id
1 'polypeptide(L)'
;MYLRPQSKTFRRKRKLEKLVELAQTGKFSAPKLAKAFKCNRKTILQVLGDNNVKLKNLGQFQKRIFCDDNFFNNLTLISSYWLGFIAADGCLSLKNRSITIGLALRDKSHLQKFKRAVHTNSNIFYAFPTNSVRISIYSGKIFDQLINFGVTPNKSLTISKVDVPQNLLSHFIKGVFDGDGSITGKRVTHLQFMIAGNKPFLKNLQENLIKNCDINEVQLYKLSGENKAFKLQYTGFQLFRIMEYLYKDSLPETRLKRKYEKYLKLKSRFLRN
;
A
#
# COMPACT_ATOMS: atom_id res chain seq x y z
N MET A 1 -27.11 29.02 26.05
CA MET A 1 -26.46 29.38 24.77
C MET A 1 -27.48 30.13 23.92
N TYR A 2 -27.24 31.39 23.56
CA TYR A 2 -28.15 32.15 22.68
C TYR A 2 -28.01 31.64 21.25
N LEU A 3 -29.02 30.88 20.79
CA LEU A 3 -29.02 30.29 19.46
C LEU A 3 -29.60 31.28 18.44
N ARG A 4 -28.90 31.51 17.31
CA ARG A 4 -29.33 32.46 16.26
C ARG A 4 -30.06 31.73 15.13
N PRO A 5 -31.38 31.92 14.95
CA PRO A 5 -32.12 31.25 13.87
C PRO A 5 -32.03 32.04 12.56
N GLN A 6 -30.90 31.96 11.85
CA GLN A 6 -30.71 32.71 10.60
C GLN A 6 -31.27 32.01 9.34
N SER A 7 -31.75 30.76 9.43
CA SER A 7 -32.41 30.08 8.30
C SER A 7 -33.91 29.85 8.54
N LYS A 8 -34.73 30.02 7.50
CA LYS A 8 -36.20 29.78 7.54
C LYS A 8 -36.56 28.41 8.14
N THR A 9 -35.71 27.40 7.89
CA THR A 9 -35.87 26.00 8.34
C THR A 9 -35.75 25.81 9.85
N PHE A 10 -34.95 26.64 10.54
CA PHE A 10 -34.62 26.52 11.97
C PHE A 10 -35.11 27.71 12.80
N ARG A 11 -36.16 28.41 12.33
CA ARG A 11 -36.82 29.51 13.07
C ARG A 11 -37.36 29.11 14.44
N ARG A 12 -37.78 27.84 14.60
CA ARG A 12 -38.28 27.32 15.87
C ARG A 12 -37.11 26.92 16.78
N LYS A 13 -37.00 27.57 17.95
CA LYS A 13 -35.96 27.33 18.96
C LYS A 13 -35.76 25.83 19.28
N ARG A 14 -36.85 25.10 19.55
CA ARG A 14 -36.84 23.65 19.81
C ARG A 14 -36.21 22.80 18.69
N LYS A 15 -36.36 23.22 17.43
CA LYS A 15 -35.80 22.51 16.28
C LYS A 15 -34.29 22.77 16.12
N LEU A 16 -33.85 23.97 16.48
CA LEU A 16 -32.44 24.36 16.50
C LEU A 16 -31.69 23.67 17.66
N GLU A 17 -32.29 23.63 18.85
CA GLU A 17 -31.75 22.89 20.01
C GLU A 17 -31.54 21.41 19.68
N LYS A 18 -32.56 20.76 19.09
CA LYS A 18 -32.45 19.36 18.65
C LYS A 18 -31.35 19.13 17.61
N LEU A 19 -31.12 20.07 16.70
CA LEU A 19 -30.02 19.98 15.73
C LEU A 19 -28.65 20.03 16.42
N VAL A 20 -28.47 20.96 17.36
CA VAL A 20 -27.23 21.14 18.11
C VAL A 20 -26.93 19.90 18.97
N GLU A 21 -27.93 19.39 19.67
CA GLU A 21 -27.82 18.16 20.48
C GLU A 21 -27.35 16.98 19.62
N LEU A 22 -28.03 16.72 18.50
CA LEU A 22 -27.66 15.64 17.57
C LEU A 22 -26.25 15.82 16.98
N ALA A 23 -25.86 17.06 16.68
CA ALA A 23 -24.53 17.38 16.16
C ALA A 23 -23.41 17.09 17.18
N GLN A 24 -23.67 17.35 18.47
CA GLN A 24 -22.70 17.15 19.56
C GLN A 24 -22.49 15.67 19.89
N THR A 25 -23.47 14.79 19.65
CA THR A 25 -23.33 13.33 19.84
C THR A 25 -22.21 12.70 19.00
N GLY A 26 -21.80 13.34 17.89
CA GLY A 26 -20.84 12.80 16.94
C GLY A 26 -21.38 11.64 16.08
N LYS A 27 -22.60 11.13 16.31
CA LYS A 27 -23.13 9.97 15.56
C LYS A 27 -23.66 10.32 14.16
N PHE A 28 -23.86 11.61 13.86
CA PHE A 28 -24.53 12.07 12.65
C PHE A 28 -23.62 12.92 11.76
N SER A 29 -23.75 12.70 10.45
CA SER A 29 -23.09 13.49 9.41
C SER A 29 -23.98 14.64 8.94
N ALA A 30 -23.39 15.68 8.34
CA ALA A 30 -24.18 16.78 7.76
C ALA A 30 -25.25 16.31 6.75
N PRO A 31 -25.00 15.32 5.86
CA PRO A 31 -26.06 14.72 5.03
C PRO A 31 -27.15 13.98 5.82
N LYS A 32 -26.80 13.23 6.87
CA LYS A 32 -27.80 12.53 7.70
C LYS A 32 -28.70 13.53 8.43
N LEU A 33 -28.10 14.58 9.00
CA LEU A 33 -28.83 15.69 9.62
C LEU A 33 -29.71 16.40 8.58
N ALA A 34 -29.19 16.69 7.38
CA ALA A 34 -29.96 17.30 6.30
C ALA A 34 -31.21 16.48 5.92
N LYS A 35 -31.08 15.15 5.83
CA LYS A 35 -32.20 14.24 5.60
C LYS A 35 -33.20 14.26 6.77
N ALA A 36 -32.72 14.17 8.01
CA ALA A 36 -33.56 14.17 9.21
C ALA A 36 -34.38 15.46 9.37
N PHE A 37 -33.78 16.61 9.02
CA PHE A 37 -34.41 17.93 9.12
C PHE A 37 -35.06 18.41 7.81
N LYS A 38 -35.06 17.55 6.77
CA LYS A 38 -35.63 17.81 5.43
C LYS A 38 -35.13 19.14 4.84
N CYS A 39 -33.83 19.34 4.81
CA CYS A 39 -33.21 20.56 4.30
C CYS A 39 -31.90 20.28 3.56
N ASN A 40 -31.30 21.32 2.97
CA ASN A 40 -30.04 21.19 2.27
C ASN A 40 -28.88 21.03 3.27
N ARG A 41 -27.87 20.19 2.92
CA ARG A 41 -26.61 20.07 3.66
C ARG A 41 -25.96 21.42 3.94
N LYS A 42 -25.99 22.36 2.98
CA LYS A 42 -25.43 23.70 3.15
C LYS A 42 -26.11 24.45 4.29
N THR A 43 -27.43 24.32 4.42
CA THR A 43 -28.22 24.91 5.52
C THR A 43 -27.82 24.34 6.87
N ILE A 44 -27.59 23.02 6.98
CA ILE A 44 -27.10 22.41 8.22
C ILE A 44 -25.72 22.97 8.61
N LEU A 45 -24.78 23.00 7.66
CA LEU A 45 -23.42 23.46 7.93
C LEU A 45 -23.37 24.94 8.31
N GLN A 46 -24.16 25.77 7.63
CA GLN A 46 -24.30 27.19 7.93
C GLN A 46 -24.85 27.38 9.35
N VAL A 47 -26.01 26.77 9.67
CA VAL A 47 -26.64 26.92 10.99
C VAL A 47 -25.75 26.42 12.12
N LEU A 48 -25.02 25.32 11.92
CA LEU A 48 -24.06 24.86 12.92
C LEU A 48 -22.87 25.82 13.07
N GLY A 49 -22.36 26.35 11.95
CA GLY A 49 -21.30 27.37 11.94
C GLY A 49 -21.72 28.66 12.66
N ASP A 50 -22.90 29.18 12.36
CA ASP A 50 -23.48 30.38 12.99
C ASP A 50 -23.66 30.24 14.51
N ASN A 51 -23.73 28.99 15.00
CA ASN A 51 -23.86 28.66 16.42
C ASN A 51 -22.58 28.05 17.02
N ASN A 52 -21.42 28.18 16.34
CA ASN A 52 -20.11 27.70 16.79
C ASN A 52 -20.05 26.19 17.11
N VAL A 53 -20.88 25.38 16.46
CA VAL A 53 -20.90 23.91 16.63
C VAL A 53 -20.15 23.25 15.47
N LYS A 54 -19.03 22.60 15.77
CA LYS A 54 -18.30 21.77 14.81
C LYS A 54 -18.80 20.32 14.87
N LEU A 55 -19.15 19.74 13.73
CA LEU A 55 -19.39 18.29 13.66
C LEU A 55 -18.05 17.57 13.80
N LYS A 56 -17.93 16.72 14.82
CA LYS A 56 -16.71 15.91 15.08
C LYS A 56 -16.28 15.07 13.86
N ASN A 57 -17.24 14.66 13.03
CA ASN A 57 -17.03 13.71 11.95
C ASN A 57 -17.21 14.31 10.54
N LEU A 58 -17.05 15.63 10.40
CA LEU A 58 -17.19 16.36 9.12
C LEU A 58 -16.32 15.76 7.98
N GLY A 59 -15.20 15.13 8.33
CA GLY A 59 -14.32 14.39 7.39
C GLY A 59 -14.49 12.87 7.37
N GLN A 60 -14.83 12.23 8.50
CA GLN A 60 -14.96 10.76 8.58
C GLN A 60 -16.17 10.22 7.80
N PHE A 61 -17.31 10.93 7.84
CA PHE A 61 -18.52 10.49 7.14
C PHE A 61 -18.55 10.85 5.64
N GLN A 62 -17.52 11.51 5.11
CA GLN A 62 -17.37 11.81 3.68
C GLN A 62 -16.46 10.84 2.94
N LYS A 63 -15.67 10.01 3.65
CA LYS A 63 -14.85 8.97 3.03
C LYS A 63 -15.78 7.89 2.45
N ARG A 64 -16.15 8.05 1.17
CA ARG A 64 -16.75 6.95 0.36
C ARG A 64 -15.83 5.72 0.35
N ILE A 65 -14.53 5.97 0.51
CA ILE A 65 -13.48 4.97 0.58
C ILE A 65 -12.76 5.10 1.92
N PHE A 66 -12.73 4.02 2.71
CA PHE A 66 -11.96 3.90 3.94
C PHE A 66 -10.89 2.80 3.81
N CYS A 67 -9.88 2.86 4.66
CA CYS A 67 -8.85 1.83 4.86
C CYS A 67 -8.39 1.91 6.32
N ASP A 68 -7.70 0.89 6.82
CA ASP A 68 -7.07 0.93 8.14
C ASP A 68 -5.89 1.90 8.13
N ASP A 69 -6.14 3.12 8.61
CA ASP A 69 -5.13 4.18 8.72
C ASP A 69 -3.99 3.83 9.68
N ASN A 70 -4.07 2.73 10.44
CA ASN A 70 -3.03 2.25 11.35
C ASN A 70 -2.19 1.09 10.81
N PHE A 71 -2.42 0.67 9.57
CA PHE A 71 -1.82 -0.55 8.99
C PHE A 71 -0.27 -0.57 9.05
N PHE A 72 0.37 0.60 9.00
CA PHE A 72 1.83 0.75 9.11
C PHE A 72 2.30 1.37 10.43
N ASN A 73 1.44 1.50 11.46
CA ASN A 73 1.88 2.03 12.77
C ASN A 73 2.95 1.13 13.39
N ASN A 74 2.72 -0.18 13.33
CA ASN A 74 3.64 -1.21 13.78
C ASN A 74 3.80 -2.20 12.63
N LEU A 75 5.04 -2.41 12.20
CA LEU A 75 5.32 -3.37 11.15
C LEU A 75 5.09 -4.80 11.65
N THR A 76 4.40 -5.59 10.84
CA THR A 76 4.10 -7.02 11.03
C THR A 76 4.60 -7.79 9.80
N LEU A 77 4.54 -9.12 9.83
CA LEU A 77 4.89 -9.95 8.66
C LEU A 77 4.09 -9.55 7.39
N ILE A 78 2.84 -9.12 7.56
CA ILE A 78 1.94 -8.71 6.48
C ILE A 78 2.23 -7.27 6.04
N SER A 79 2.30 -6.32 6.98
CA SER A 79 2.54 -4.91 6.63
C SER A 79 3.95 -4.68 6.10
N SER A 80 4.98 -5.38 6.58
CA SER A 80 6.33 -5.32 5.99
C SER A 80 6.36 -5.84 4.56
N TYR A 81 5.63 -6.92 4.27
CA TYR A 81 5.49 -7.40 2.89
C TYR A 81 4.88 -6.34 1.98
N TRP A 82 3.76 -5.74 2.40
CA TRP A 82 3.10 -4.72 1.60
C TRP A 82 3.91 -3.42 1.50
N LEU A 83 4.69 -3.07 2.51
CA LEU A 83 5.66 -1.97 2.45
C LEU A 83 6.67 -2.22 1.31
N GLY A 84 7.24 -3.42 1.23
CA GLY A 84 8.15 -3.81 0.16
C GLY A 84 7.50 -3.85 -1.22
N PHE A 85 6.28 -4.38 -1.30
CA PHE A 85 5.52 -4.43 -2.55
C PHE A 85 5.18 -3.02 -3.05
N ILE A 86 4.81 -2.10 -2.15
CA ILE A 86 4.57 -0.69 -2.48
C ILE A 86 5.89 0.00 -2.86
N ALA A 87 7.01 -0.35 -2.24
CA ALA A 87 8.33 0.18 -2.59
C ALA A 87 8.80 -0.23 -4.01
N ALA A 88 8.25 -1.33 -4.56
CA ALA A 88 8.45 -1.75 -5.96
C ALA A 88 7.36 -1.19 -6.89
N ASP A 89 6.14 -1.70 -6.79
CA ASP A 89 5.04 -1.45 -7.74
C ASP A 89 4.05 -0.35 -7.31
N GLY A 90 4.21 0.25 -6.13
CA GLY A 90 3.30 1.27 -5.60
C GLY A 90 3.58 2.67 -6.15
N CYS A 91 2.54 3.44 -6.44
CA CYS A 91 2.64 4.84 -6.85
C CYS A 91 2.03 5.75 -5.79
N LEU A 92 2.85 6.65 -5.23
CA LEU A 92 2.44 7.67 -4.27
C LEU A 92 2.17 8.98 -5.02
N SER A 93 1.01 9.59 -4.78
CA SER A 93 0.65 10.89 -5.36
C SER A 93 0.51 11.96 -4.28
N LEU A 94 1.34 13.01 -4.36
CA LEU A 94 1.29 14.15 -3.43
C LEU A 94 -0.03 14.92 -3.53
N LYS A 95 -0.56 15.07 -4.75
CA LYS A 95 -1.76 15.89 -5.03
C LYS A 95 -2.98 15.47 -4.20
N ASN A 96 -3.18 14.16 -4.06
CA ASN A 96 -4.35 13.61 -3.38
C ASN A 96 -3.97 12.68 -2.21
N ARG A 97 -2.68 12.61 -1.87
CA ARG A 97 -2.13 11.75 -0.81
C ARG A 97 -2.63 10.31 -0.93
N SER A 98 -2.59 9.79 -2.16
CA SER A 98 -3.05 8.45 -2.50
C SER A 98 -1.90 7.48 -2.73
N ILE A 99 -2.21 6.20 -2.49
CA ILE A 99 -1.34 5.07 -2.77
C ILE A 99 -2.07 4.21 -3.79
N THR A 100 -1.45 3.99 -4.95
CA THR A 100 -2.03 3.18 -6.03
C THR A 100 -1.12 2.01 -6.35
N ILE A 101 -1.68 0.81 -6.46
CA ILE A 101 -0.97 -0.37 -6.95
C ILE A 101 -1.66 -0.81 -8.24
N GLY A 102 -0.89 -0.88 -9.34
CA GLY A 102 -1.36 -1.36 -10.64
C GLY A 102 -0.63 -2.65 -11.00
N LEU A 103 -1.35 -3.67 -11.42
CA LEU A 103 -0.80 -4.98 -11.81
C LEU A 103 -1.43 -5.48 -13.11
N ALA A 104 -0.77 -6.42 -13.78
CA ALA A 104 -1.38 -7.15 -14.89
C ALA A 104 -2.64 -7.90 -14.43
N LEU A 105 -3.64 -8.04 -15.31
CA LEU A 105 -4.92 -8.68 -14.95
C LEU A 105 -4.77 -10.07 -14.31
N ARG A 106 -3.80 -10.88 -14.77
CA ARG A 106 -3.50 -12.20 -14.20
C ARG A 106 -3.19 -12.18 -12.69
N ASP A 107 -2.71 -11.04 -12.19
CA ASP A 107 -2.30 -10.84 -10.80
C ASP A 107 -3.39 -10.11 -9.98
N LYS A 108 -4.63 -9.97 -10.49
CA LYS A 108 -5.79 -9.36 -9.80
C LYS A 108 -6.05 -9.95 -8.41
N SER A 109 -5.84 -11.25 -8.23
CA SER A 109 -6.00 -11.91 -6.93
C SER A 109 -5.04 -11.35 -5.87
N HIS A 110 -3.90 -10.80 -6.28
CA HIS A 110 -2.95 -10.16 -5.38
C HIS A 110 -3.47 -8.81 -4.86
N LEU A 111 -4.13 -8.01 -5.72
CA LEU A 111 -4.81 -6.79 -5.26
C LEU A 111 -5.97 -7.09 -4.30
N GLN A 112 -6.63 -8.26 -4.42
CA GLN A 112 -7.62 -8.68 -3.42
C GLN A 112 -6.98 -9.00 -2.06
N LYS A 113 -5.77 -9.56 -2.04
CA LYS A 113 -5.00 -9.75 -0.80
C LYS A 113 -4.64 -8.41 -0.17
N PHE A 114 -4.19 -7.43 -0.97
CA PHE A 114 -3.92 -6.06 -0.49
C PHE A 114 -5.18 -5.42 0.09
N LYS A 115 -6.30 -5.49 -0.63
CA LYS A 115 -7.58 -4.94 -0.21
C LYS A 115 -8.00 -5.46 1.17
N ARG A 116 -7.85 -6.77 1.39
CA ARG A 116 -8.11 -7.41 2.68
C ARG A 116 -7.12 -6.96 3.74
N ALA A 117 -5.81 -6.96 3.45
CA ALA A 117 -4.76 -6.61 4.41
C ALA A 117 -4.90 -5.18 4.96
N VAL A 118 -5.23 -4.21 4.11
CA VAL A 118 -5.41 -2.79 4.52
C VAL A 118 -6.85 -2.47 4.92
N HIS A 119 -7.72 -3.49 5.03
CA HIS A 119 -9.11 -3.36 5.46
C HIS A 119 -9.86 -2.23 4.72
N THR A 120 -9.75 -2.20 3.39
CA THR A 120 -10.35 -1.13 2.57
C THR A 120 -11.59 -1.57 1.81
N ASN A 121 -12.54 -0.66 1.63
CA ASN A 121 -13.65 -0.84 0.71
C ASN A 121 -13.36 -0.36 -0.73
N SER A 122 -12.15 0.14 -1.03
CA SER A 122 -11.75 0.55 -2.38
C SER A 122 -12.03 -0.50 -3.44
N ASN A 123 -12.60 -0.08 -4.57
CA ASN A 123 -12.80 -0.97 -5.70
C ASN A 123 -11.48 -1.24 -6.43
N ILE A 124 -11.37 -2.45 -7.00
CA ILE A 124 -10.31 -2.79 -7.95
C ILE A 124 -10.86 -2.46 -9.33
N PHE A 125 -10.23 -1.50 -9.99
CA PHE A 125 -10.65 -1.02 -11.30
C PHE A 125 -9.87 -1.73 -12.40
N TYR A 126 -10.56 -2.03 -13.49
CA TYR A 126 -9.93 -2.46 -14.74
C TYR A 126 -9.46 -1.22 -15.51
N ALA A 127 -8.27 -1.30 -16.09
CA ALA A 127 -7.75 -0.28 -16.98
C ALA A 127 -7.61 -0.87 -18.38
N PHE A 128 -8.43 -0.35 -19.29
CA PHE A 128 -8.32 -0.58 -20.74
C PHE A 128 -7.51 0.55 -21.37
N PRO A 129 -6.71 0.28 -22.43
CA PRO A 129 -6.53 -1.00 -23.13
C PRO A 129 -5.40 -1.88 -22.55
N THR A 130 -4.69 -1.45 -21.50
CA THR A 130 -3.45 -2.09 -21.01
C THR A 130 -3.63 -3.47 -20.34
N ASN A 131 -4.84 -4.02 -20.32
CA ASN A 131 -5.21 -5.27 -19.66
C ASN A 131 -4.65 -5.38 -18.23
N SER A 132 -4.77 -4.27 -17.49
CA SER A 132 -4.27 -4.13 -16.13
C SER A 132 -5.40 -3.85 -15.15
N VAL A 133 -5.13 -4.07 -13.88
CA VAL A 133 -6.03 -3.79 -12.77
C VAL A 133 -5.31 -2.90 -11.77
N ARG A 134 -6.05 -2.00 -11.12
CA ARG A 134 -5.50 -1.10 -10.11
C ARG A 134 -6.41 -0.94 -8.91
N ILE A 135 -5.80 -0.69 -7.76
CA ILE A 135 -6.48 -0.28 -6.54
C ILE A 135 -5.81 0.98 -6.02
N SER A 136 -6.62 1.95 -5.58
CA SER A 136 -6.14 3.18 -4.95
C SER A 136 -6.77 3.32 -3.58
N ILE A 137 -5.95 3.65 -2.58
CA ILE A 137 -6.40 4.05 -1.24
C ILE A 137 -6.05 5.51 -0.99
N TYR A 138 -6.85 6.17 -0.16
CA TYR A 138 -6.74 7.61 0.12
C TYR A 138 -6.60 7.81 1.63
N SER A 139 -5.37 7.86 2.10
CA SER A 139 -5.03 8.03 3.50
C SER A 139 -3.77 8.87 3.64
N GLY A 140 -3.93 10.07 4.17
CA GLY A 140 -2.78 10.90 4.53
C GLY A 140 -1.89 10.22 5.57
N LYS A 141 -2.49 9.51 6.53
CA LYS A 141 -1.72 8.82 7.56
C LYS A 141 -0.82 7.72 6.98
N ILE A 142 -1.38 6.82 6.17
CA ILE A 142 -0.58 5.79 5.47
C ILE A 142 0.46 6.46 4.55
N PHE A 143 0.07 7.52 3.85
CA PHE A 143 0.99 8.24 2.98
C PHE A 143 2.21 8.74 3.76
N ASP A 144 2.01 9.44 4.88
CA ASP A 144 3.11 9.98 5.69
C ASP A 144 3.95 8.86 6.32
N GLN A 145 3.33 7.76 6.73
CA GLN A 145 4.06 6.59 7.22
C GLN A 145 5.00 6.01 6.16
N LEU A 146 4.53 5.86 4.92
CA LEU A 146 5.37 5.39 3.81
C LEU A 146 6.54 6.35 3.55
N ILE A 147 6.31 7.67 3.58
CA ILE A 147 7.39 8.67 3.50
C ILE A 147 8.40 8.47 4.62
N ASN A 148 7.95 8.31 5.86
CA ASN A 148 8.81 8.14 7.04
C ASN A 148 9.65 6.86 6.95
N PHE A 149 9.10 5.79 6.37
CA PHE A 149 9.87 4.57 6.08
C PHE A 149 10.86 4.74 4.93
N GLY A 150 10.80 5.82 4.15
CA GLY A 150 11.69 6.08 3.01
C GLY A 150 11.07 5.83 1.63
N VAL A 151 9.79 5.43 1.56
CA VAL A 151 9.07 5.21 0.30
C VAL A 151 8.41 6.51 -0.14
N THR A 152 9.03 7.20 -1.10
CA THR A 152 8.60 8.53 -1.57
C THR A 152 7.97 8.52 -2.97
N PRO A 153 7.25 9.58 -3.38
CA PRO A 153 6.90 9.78 -4.78
C PRO A 153 8.13 9.74 -5.68
N ASN A 154 7.99 9.23 -6.91
CA ASN A 154 9.12 8.98 -7.82
C ASN A 154 10.21 8.07 -7.23
N LYS A 155 9.84 7.18 -6.30
CA LYS A 155 10.73 6.20 -5.64
C LYS A 155 11.71 5.50 -6.57
N SER A 156 11.34 5.19 -7.82
CA SER A 156 12.24 4.55 -8.78
C SER A 156 13.52 5.34 -9.02
N LEU A 157 13.53 6.64 -8.70
CA LEU A 157 14.68 7.54 -8.80
C LEU A 157 15.28 7.91 -7.43
N THR A 158 14.48 7.91 -6.36
CA THR A 158 14.84 8.54 -5.07
C THR A 158 15.03 7.55 -3.92
N ILE A 159 14.44 6.35 -3.98
CA ILE A 159 14.51 5.39 -2.86
C ILE A 159 15.94 4.86 -2.72
N SER A 160 16.46 4.82 -1.50
CA SER A 160 17.82 4.33 -1.20
C SER A 160 17.82 3.27 -0.11
N LYS A 161 17.11 3.52 0.99
CA LYS A 161 16.92 2.60 2.10
C LYS A 161 15.48 2.70 2.58
N VAL A 162 14.95 1.59 3.08
CA VAL A 162 13.68 1.56 3.82
C VAL A 162 13.96 1.06 5.24
N ASP A 163 13.44 1.76 6.23
CA ASP A 163 13.66 1.38 7.63
C ASP A 163 12.71 0.23 8.03
N VAL A 164 13.27 -0.97 8.22
CA VAL A 164 12.52 -2.18 8.56
C VAL A 164 13.28 -2.96 9.63
N PRO A 165 12.61 -3.39 10.72
CA PRO A 165 13.22 -4.24 11.74
C PRO A 165 13.83 -5.51 11.15
N GLN A 166 14.99 -5.94 11.68
CA GLN A 166 15.76 -7.07 11.14
C GLN A 166 14.93 -8.36 11.05
N ASN A 167 14.06 -8.61 12.02
CA ASN A 167 13.19 -9.79 12.06
C ASN A 167 12.05 -9.76 11.02
N LEU A 168 11.78 -8.62 10.38
CA LEU A 168 10.75 -8.46 9.36
C LEU A 168 11.32 -8.22 7.95
N LEU A 169 12.65 -8.15 7.85
CA LEU A 169 13.35 -7.76 6.65
C LEU A 169 13.14 -8.76 5.49
N SER A 170 13.10 -10.06 5.77
CA SER A 170 12.78 -11.09 4.76
C SER A 170 11.41 -10.85 4.11
N HIS A 171 10.41 -10.43 4.89
CA HIS A 171 9.07 -10.12 4.40
C HIS A 171 9.05 -8.88 3.53
N PHE A 172 9.78 -7.83 3.93
CA PHE A 172 9.96 -6.63 3.11
C PHE A 172 10.64 -6.95 1.78
N ILE A 173 11.80 -7.63 1.79
CA ILE A 173 12.53 -7.97 0.57
C ILE A 173 11.71 -8.90 -0.33
N LYS A 174 10.92 -9.83 0.23
CA LYS A 174 9.96 -10.63 -0.53
C LYS A 174 8.91 -9.76 -1.20
N GLY A 175 8.40 -8.72 -0.55
CA GLY A 175 7.50 -7.73 -1.15
C GLY A 175 8.13 -7.03 -2.36
N VAL A 176 9.37 -6.58 -2.21
CA VAL A 176 10.13 -5.97 -3.31
C VAL A 176 10.33 -6.96 -4.46
N PHE A 177 10.74 -8.20 -4.14
CA PHE A 177 10.89 -9.28 -5.10
C PHE A 177 9.57 -9.60 -5.80
N ASP A 178 8.45 -9.64 -5.08
CA ASP A 178 7.15 -9.96 -5.67
C ASP A 178 6.63 -8.84 -6.57
N GLY A 179 7.10 -7.59 -6.39
CA GLY A 179 6.91 -6.51 -7.37
C GLY A 179 7.92 -6.56 -8.52
N ASP A 180 9.15 -6.11 -8.28
CA ASP A 180 10.19 -5.87 -9.31
C ASP A 180 11.16 -7.04 -9.55
N GLY A 181 10.95 -8.16 -8.85
CA GLY A 181 11.80 -9.34 -8.97
C GLY A 181 11.38 -10.33 -10.07
N SER A 182 12.29 -11.25 -10.37
CA SER A 182 12.01 -12.40 -11.22
C SER A 182 12.94 -13.57 -10.90
N ILE A 183 12.45 -14.77 -11.18
CA ILE A 183 13.25 -16.00 -11.21
C ILE A 183 13.07 -16.68 -12.56
N THR A 184 14.12 -17.26 -13.12
CA THR A 184 14.11 -18.03 -14.37
C THR A 184 15.08 -19.21 -14.28
N GLY A 185 14.95 -20.16 -15.20
CA GLY A 185 15.88 -21.28 -15.32
C GLY A 185 15.25 -22.49 -16.00
N LYS A 186 15.86 -22.95 -17.09
CA LYS A 186 15.49 -24.21 -17.79
C LYS A 186 16.41 -25.37 -17.41
N ARG A 187 17.64 -25.06 -16.99
CA ARG A 187 18.70 -25.97 -16.55
C ARG A 187 19.34 -25.35 -15.30
N VAL A 188 20.04 -26.16 -14.50
CA VAL A 188 20.73 -25.68 -13.28
C VAL A 188 21.65 -24.49 -13.58
N THR A 189 22.42 -24.57 -14.66
CA THR A 189 23.35 -23.52 -15.11
C THR A 189 22.65 -22.21 -15.51
N HIS A 190 21.34 -22.23 -15.74
CA HIS A 190 20.55 -21.06 -16.16
C HIS A 190 19.61 -20.56 -15.06
N LEU A 191 19.72 -21.08 -13.83
CA LEU A 191 18.97 -20.55 -12.69
C LEU A 191 19.39 -19.10 -12.45
N GLN A 192 18.41 -18.19 -12.38
CA GLN A 192 18.66 -16.77 -12.22
C GLN A 192 17.60 -16.18 -11.31
N PHE A 193 18.04 -15.49 -10.25
CA PHE A 193 17.26 -14.56 -9.46
C PHE A 193 17.65 -13.14 -9.88
N MET A 194 16.67 -12.25 -10.00
CA MET A 194 16.92 -10.87 -10.37
C MET A 194 15.92 -9.92 -9.72
N ILE A 195 16.39 -8.76 -9.24
CA ILE A 195 15.54 -7.62 -8.85
C ILE A 195 15.99 -6.40 -9.66
N ALA A 196 15.03 -5.71 -10.28
CA ALA A 196 15.24 -4.42 -10.92
C ALA A 196 15.05 -3.27 -9.93
N GLY A 197 15.79 -2.16 -10.10
CA GLY A 197 15.65 -0.99 -9.23
C GLY A 197 16.73 0.06 -9.48
N ASN A 198 16.76 1.12 -8.67
CA ASN A 198 17.89 2.05 -8.71
C ASN A 198 19.11 1.47 -7.96
N LYS A 199 20.30 1.96 -8.31
CA LYS A 199 21.56 1.43 -7.78
C LYS A 199 21.69 1.55 -6.24
N PRO A 200 21.43 2.70 -5.59
CA PRO A 200 21.47 2.80 -4.13
C PRO A 200 20.58 1.78 -3.43
N PHE A 201 19.33 1.62 -3.87
CA PHE A 201 18.38 0.69 -3.27
C PHE A 201 18.81 -0.77 -3.46
N LEU A 202 19.25 -1.14 -4.66
CA LEU A 202 19.74 -2.49 -4.93
C LEU A 202 20.99 -2.84 -4.10
N LYS A 203 21.88 -1.87 -3.87
CA LYS A 203 23.05 -2.08 -3.00
C LYS A 203 22.63 -2.38 -1.57
N ASN A 204 21.68 -1.62 -1.02
CA ASN A 204 21.15 -1.88 0.31
C ASN A 204 20.44 -3.24 0.41
N LEU A 205 19.66 -3.63 -0.61
CA LEU A 205 19.06 -4.98 -0.65
C LEU A 205 20.13 -6.08 -0.71
N GLN A 206 21.19 -5.88 -1.49
CA GLN A 206 22.29 -6.83 -1.63
C GLN A 206 23.04 -7.05 -0.32
N GLU A 207 23.40 -5.99 0.40
CA GLU A 207 24.04 -6.06 1.72
C GLU A 207 23.24 -6.95 2.68
N ASN A 208 21.91 -6.79 2.67
CA ASN A 208 21.01 -7.60 3.47
C ASN A 208 20.91 -9.05 2.99
N LEU A 209 20.93 -9.32 1.69
CA LEU A 209 20.92 -10.69 1.17
C LEU A 209 22.24 -11.42 1.48
N ILE A 210 23.39 -10.76 1.31
CA ILE A 210 24.71 -11.31 1.66
C ILE A 210 24.74 -11.74 3.13
N LYS A 211 24.29 -10.86 4.03
CA LYS A 211 24.27 -11.13 5.47
C LYS A 211 23.39 -12.33 5.87
N ASN A 212 22.32 -12.61 5.14
CA ASN A 212 21.29 -13.57 5.56
C ASN A 212 21.19 -14.85 4.69
N CYS A 213 21.83 -14.88 3.51
CA CYS A 213 21.64 -15.97 2.54
C CYS A 213 22.90 -16.76 2.21
N ASP A 214 24.04 -16.49 2.86
CA ASP A 214 25.35 -17.06 2.51
C ASP A 214 25.65 -16.89 1.01
N ILE A 215 25.67 -15.66 0.52
CA ILE A 215 25.93 -15.35 -0.89
C ILE A 215 26.99 -14.26 -1.00
N ASN A 216 27.73 -14.26 -2.12
CA ASN A 216 28.77 -13.27 -2.35
C ASN A 216 28.22 -11.97 -2.94
N GLU A 217 29.02 -10.91 -2.85
CA GLU A 217 28.75 -9.69 -3.62
C GLU A 217 28.85 -9.98 -5.12
N VAL A 218 27.96 -9.35 -5.89
CA VAL A 218 27.92 -9.41 -7.35
C VAL A 218 27.81 -8.00 -7.90
N GLN A 219 28.32 -7.78 -9.09
CA GLN A 219 28.22 -6.48 -9.74
C GLN A 219 26.75 -6.15 -10.10
N LEU A 220 26.35 -4.89 -9.85
CA LEU A 220 25.08 -4.35 -10.33
C LEU A 220 25.23 -3.88 -11.77
N TYR A 221 24.38 -4.38 -12.66
CA TYR A 221 24.40 -4.05 -14.09
C TYR A 221 23.25 -3.12 -14.46
N LYS A 222 23.44 -2.25 -15.44
CA LYS A 222 22.33 -1.47 -16.01
C LYS A 222 21.35 -2.39 -16.74
N LEU A 223 20.06 -2.13 -16.62
CA LEU A 223 19.04 -2.67 -17.53
C LEU A 223 19.20 -1.91 -18.86
N SER A 224 19.36 -2.63 -19.97
CA SER A 224 19.72 -2.14 -21.31
C SER A 224 19.14 -0.77 -21.72
N GLY A 225 19.92 0.00 -22.50
CA GLY A 225 19.47 1.23 -23.19
C GLY A 225 19.70 2.54 -22.40
N GLU A 226 18.86 3.55 -22.63
CA GLU A 226 18.87 4.87 -21.99
C GLU A 226 18.32 4.87 -20.54
N ASN A 227 17.86 3.72 -20.06
CA ASN A 227 17.19 3.62 -18.76
C ASN A 227 18.19 3.75 -17.60
N LYS A 228 17.82 4.51 -16.56
CA LYS A 228 18.64 4.68 -15.34
C LYS A 228 18.53 3.49 -14.36
N ALA A 229 17.77 2.45 -14.72
CA ALA A 229 17.53 1.29 -13.87
C ALA A 229 18.69 0.30 -13.92
N PHE A 230 18.91 -0.38 -12.79
CA PHE A 230 19.91 -1.42 -12.59
C PHE A 230 19.22 -2.74 -12.27
N LYS A 231 19.98 -3.83 -12.35
CA LYS A 231 19.59 -5.16 -11.90
C LYS A 231 20.61 -5.72 -10.92
N LEU A 232 20.11 -6.26 -9.81
CA LEU A 232 20.82 -7.18 -8.92
C LEU A 232 20.51 -8.59 -9.39
N GLN A 233 21.53 -9.37 -9.74
CA GLN A 233 21.34 -10.68 -10.37
C GLN A 233 22.23 -11.74 -9.75
N TYR A 234 21.62 -12.82 -9.27
CA TYR A 234 22.30 -14.02 -8.77
C TYR A 234 22.00 -15.20 -9.68
N THR A 235 22.97 -16.09 -9.88
CA THR A 235 22.83 -17.28 -10.74
C THR A 235 23.16 -18.57 -9.99
N GLY A 236 22.69 -19.70 -10.54
CA GLY A 236 22.93 -21.03 -9.98
C GLY A 236 22.13 -21.32 -8.71
N PHE A 237 22.65 -22.22 -7.87
CA PHE A 237 21.96 -22.72 -6.67
C PHE A 237 21.75 -21.68 -5.57
N GLN A 238 22.50 -20.56 -5.61
CA GLN A 238 22.33 -19.44 -4.67
C GLN A 238 20.90 -18.88 -4.68
N LEU A 239 20.20 -19.01 -5.82
CA LEU A 239 18.77 -18.70 -5.93
C LEU A 239 17.96 -19.37 -4.82
N PHE A 240 18.23 -20.63 -4.51
CA PHE A 240 17.41 -21.35 -3.53
C PHE A 240 17.63 -20.85 -2.11
N ARG A 241 18.87 -20.51 -1.72
CA ARG A 241 19.15 -19.87 -0.42
C ARG A 241 18.42 -18.53 -0.27
N ILE A 242 18.46 -17.71 -1.33
CA ILE A 242 17.72 -16.44 -1.36
C ILE A 242 16.21 -16.71 -1.23
N MET A 243 15.66 -17.60 -2.04
CA MET A 243 14.22 -17.85 -2.05
C MET A 243 13.72 -18.51 -0.77
N GLU A 244 14.53 -19.36 -0.13
CA GLU A 244 14.24 -19.89 1.19
C GLU A 244 14.20 -18.80 2.25
N TYR A 245 15.18 -17.90 2.27
CA TYR A 245 15.15 -16.72 3.14
C TYR A 245 13.90 -15.85 2.92
N LEU A 246 13.54 -15.57 1.66
CA LEU A 246 12.39 -14.72 1.34
C LEU A 246 11.05 -15.35 1.71
N TYR A 247 10.87 -16.65 1.47
CA TYR A 247 9.60 -17.35 1.70
C TYR A 247 9.53 -18.07 3.06
N LYS A 248 10.60 -18.06 3.87
CA LYS A 248 10.58 -18.53 5.25
C LYS A 248 9.46 -17.83 6.03
N ASP A 249 8.63 -18.61 6.72
CA ASP A 249 7.50 -18.15 7.54
C ASP A 249 6.52 -17.21 6.80
N SER A 250 6.52 -17.24 5.47
CA SER A 250 5.64 -16.40 4.67
C SER A 250 4.19 -16.87 4.74
N LEU A 251 3.26 -15.94 4.84
CA LEU A 251 1.82 -16.24 4.87
C LEU A 251 1.23 -16.26 3.44
N PRO A 252 0.21 -17.09 3.13
CA PRO A 252 -0.39 -17.15 1.79
C PRO A 252 -0.85 -15.81 1.23
N GLU A 253 -1.34 -14.89 2.06
CA GLU A 253 -1.75 -13.53 1.71
C GLU A 253 -0.58 -12.60 1.35
N THR A 254 0.66 -13.00 1.65
CA THR A 254 1.91 -12.29 1.33
C THR A 254 2.73 -12.98 0.23
N ARG A 255 2.09 -13.80 -0.60
CA ARG A 255 2.74 -14.49 -1.73
C ARG A 255 2.08 -14.09 -3.04
N LEU A 256 2.84 -13.56 -4.00
CA LEU A 256 2.39 -13.45 -5.38
C LEU A 256 2.37 -14.84 -6.02
N LYS A 257 1.16 -15.35 -6.28
CA LYS A 257 0.90 -16.76 -6.68
C LYS A 257 1.84 -17.23 -7.79
N ARG A 258 1.95 -16.45 -8.87
CA ARG A 258 2.78 -16.78 -10.04
C ARG A 258 4.27 -16.94 -9.72
N LYS A 259 4.84 -16.09 -8.86
CA LYS A 259 6.27 -16.16 -8.51
C LYS A 259 6.53 -17.28 -7.52
N TYR A 260 5.65 -17.47 -6.54
CA TYR A 260 5.74 -18.55 -5.58
C TYR A 260 5.60 -19.94 -6.24
N GLU A 261 4.62 -20.13 -7.13
CA GLU A 261 4.48 -21.39 -7.89
C GLU A 261 5.69 -21.67 -8.77
N LYS A 262 6.28 -20.63 -9.37
CA LYS A 262 7.50 -20.78 -10.17
C LYS A 262 8.69 -21.21 -9.30
N TYR A 263 8.81 -20.67 -8.09
CA TYR A 263 9.82 -21.09 -7.13
C TYR A 263 9.66 -22.56 -6.76
N LEU A 264 8.45 -22.99 -6.39
CA LEU A 264 8.18 -24.39 -6.04
C LEU A 264 8.51 -25.34 -7.19
N LYS A 265 8.17 -24.98 -8.44
CA LYS A 265 8.52 -25.77 -9.63
C LYS A 265 10.03 -25.87 -9.87
N LEU A 266 10.79 -24.80 -9.62
CA LEU A 266 12.24 -24.84 -9.73
C LEU A 266 12.85 -25.68 -8.59
N LYS A 267 12.34 -25.54 -7.36
CA LYS A 267 12.79 -26.30 -6.20
C LYS A 267 12.57 -27.79 -6.43
N SER A 268 11.35 -28.23 -6.76
CA SER A 268 11.05 -29.63 -7.02
C SER A 268 11.88 -30.25 -8.17
N ARG A 269 12.29 -29.42 -9.13
CA ARG A 269 13.06 -29.88 -10.29
C ARG A 269 14.54 -30.07 -10.00
N PHE A 270 15.15 -29.21 -9.18
CA PHE A 270 16.61 -29.13 -9.02
C PHE A 270 17.11 -29.39 -7.61
N LEU A 271 16.26 -29.25 -6.60
CA LEU A 271 16.49 -29.69 -5.23
C LEU A 271 15.61 -30.93 -5.00
N ARG A 272 16.14 -32.11 -5.33
CA ARG A 272 15.58 -33.35 -4.80
C ARG A 272 16.10 -33.48 -3.36
N ASN A 273 15.20 -33.87 -2.44
CA ASN A 273 15.55 -34.23 -1.07
C ASN A 273 16.60 -35.34 -1.05
#